data_AF-A0A484BSW6-F1
#
_entry.id   AF-A0A484BSW6-F1
#
_cell.length_a   1.000
_cell.length_b   1.000
_cell.length_c   1.000
_cell.angle_alpha   90.00
_cell.angle_beta   90.00
_cell.angle_gamma   90.00
#
_symmetry.space_group_name_H-M   'P 1'
#
loop_
_entity.id
_entity.type
_entity.pdbx_description
1 polymer ?
#
loop_
_entity_poly.entity_id
_entity_poly.type
_entity_poly.pdbx_seq_one_letter_code
_entity_poly.pdbx_strand_id
1 'polypeptide(L)'
;MKATLVLCCSLLAILSGATLIHGRFWNGNNNLGNGNGNSPRICVLENCNLFATNEVCARYGRSNLCKRFSNSCQVRYDTCVTSVTYTSVPISLCANIPVGTRRQCSSSSNAQAIVIGRRG
;
A
#
# COMPACT_ATOMS: atom_id res chain seq x y z
N MET A 1 0.14 -43.83 36.26
CA MET A 1 -0.06 -43.07 35.00
C MET A 1 -1.25 -42.14 35.19
N LYS A 2 -1.04 -40.87 35.57
CA LYS A 2 -2.07 -39.81 35.68
C LYS A 2 -1.40 -38.49 36.13
N ALA A 3 -0.43 -38.00 35.36
CA ALA A 3 0.26 -36.74 35.67
C ALA A 3 0.62 -35.95 34.40
N THR A 4 -0.18 -36.10 33.34
CA THR A 4 0.09 -35.47 32.03
C THR A 4 -1.07 -34.61 31.52
N LEU A 5 -2.08 -34.31 32.34
CA LEU A 5 -3.30 -33.63 31.88
C LEU A 5 -3.59 -32.28 32.56
N VAL A 6 -2.62 -31.69 33.26
CA VAL A 6 -2.79 -30.36 33.89
C VAL A 6 -1.97 -29.26 33.19
N LEU A 7 -0.97 -29.62 32.37
CA LEU A 7 -0.12 -28.64 31.68
C LEU A 7 -0.73 -28.02 30.41
N CYS A 8 -1.84 -28.56 29.87
CA CYS A 8 -2.50 -27.97 28.69
C CYS A 8 -3.53 -26.87 29.01
N CYS A 9 -4.02 -26.78 30.25
CA CYS A 9 -5.06 -25.80 30.61
C CYS A 9 -4.51 -24.40 30.91
N SER A 10 -3.21 -24.26 31.16
CA SER A 10 -2.57 -22.97 31.44
C SER A 10 -2.29 -22.13 30.18
N LEU A 11 -2.23 -22.76 29.00
CA LEU A 11 -1.91 -22.09 27.73
C LEU A 11 -3.13 -21.39 27.09
N LEU A 12 -4.36 -21.79 27.44
CA LEU A 12 -5.58 -21.18 26.90
C LEU A 12 -5.95 -19.85 27.57
N ALA A 13 -5.37 -19.52 28.73
CA ALA A 13 -5.63 -18.26 29.43
C ALA A 13 -4.88 -17.05 28.83
N ILE A 14 -3.92 -17.27 27.92
CA ILE A 14 -3.11 -16.20 27.30
C ILE A 14 -3.80 -15.62 26.04
N LEU A 15 -4.84 -16.29 25.50
CA LEU A 15 -5.57 -15.81 24.32
C LEU A 15 -6.76 -14.87 24.61
N SER A 16 -7.05 -14.59 25.89
CA SER A 16 -8.17 -13.72 26.29
C SER A 16 -7.79 -12.24 26.47
N GLY A 17 -6.53 -11.89 26.20
CA GLY A 17 -5.95 -10.57 26.45
C GLY A 17 -6.00 -9.59 25.28
N ALA A 18 -7.01 -9.64 24.42
CA ALA A 18 -7.30 -8.53 23.51
C ALA A 18 -8.50 -7.78 24.08
N THR A 19 -8.19 -6.83 24.95
CA THR A 19 -9.13 -5.83 25.45
C THR A 19 -9.89 -5.22 24.29
N LEU A 20 -11.21 -5.38 24.32
CA LEU A 20 -12.16 -4.53 23.62
C LEU A 20 -12.01 -3.12 24.21
N ILE A 21 -10.96 -2.41 23.82
CA ILE A 21 -10.88 -0.98 24.05
C ILE A 21 -11.93 -0.38 23.12
N HIS A 22 -13.05 -0.01 23.72
CA HIS A 22 -13.93 1.05 23.25
C HIS A 22 -13.12 2.36 23.17
N GLY A 23 -12.22 2.43 22.20
CA GLY A 23 -11.54 3.64 21.81
C GLY A 23 -12.41 4.33 20.81
N ARG A 24 -13.20 5.31 21.25
CA ARG A 24 -13.71 6.37 20.40
C ARG A 24 -12.51 7.13 19.85
N PHE A 25 -11.83 6.59 18.85
CA PHE A 25 -10.74 7.28 18.17
C PHE A 25 -11.36 8.19 17.11
N TRP A 26 -11.46 9.46 17.50
CA TRP A 26 -11.36 10.64 16.66
C TRP A 26 -12.04 10.56 15.28
N ASN A 27 -13.22 11.17 15.21
CA ASN A 27 -13.68 11.89 14.03
C ASN A 27 -12.71 13.07 13.80
N GLY A 28 -11.53 12.74 13.30
CA GLY A 28 -10.48 13.68 12.93
C GLY A 28 -10.58 13.90 11.43
N ASN A 29 -11.18 15.03 11.05
CA ASN A 29 -11.17 15.63 9.73
C ASN A 29 -9.93 15.21 8.91
N ASN A 30 -10.15 14.76 7.67
CA ASN A 30 -9.13 14.41 6.66
C ASN A 30 -8.27 15.62 6.32
N ASN A 31 -7.42 16.05 7.25
CA ASN A 31 -6.36 16.99 6.99
C ASN A 31 -5.27 16.19 6.28
N LEU A 32 -5.42 16.13 4.95
CA LEU A 32 -4.33 15.96 4.01
C LEU A 32 -3.26 17.00 4.38
N GLY A 33 -2.38 16.61 5.30
CA GLY A 33 -1.42 17.50 5.93
C GLY A 33 -0.45 18.02 4.89
N ASN A 34 -0.72 19.23 4.40
CA ASN A 34 0.28 20.13 3.86
C ASN A 34 1.13 20.65 5.04
N GLY A 35 1.81 19.72 5.72
CA GLY A 35 2.61 19.98 6.91
C GLY A 35 4.05 20.24 6.50
N ASN A 36 4.53 21.41 6.91
CA ASN A 36 5.94 21.80 6.93
C ASN A 36 6.83 20.62 7.39
N GLY A 37 7.99 20.44 6.78
CA GLY A 37 8.79 19.18 6.76
C GLY A 37 9.19 18.51 8.07
N ASN A 38 8.80 19.03 9.25
CA ASN A 38 9.21 18.54 10.57
C ASN A 38 8.06 18.01 11.46
N SER A 39 6.80 17.98 10.99
CA SER A 39 5.70 17.38 11.77
C SER A 39 5.55 15.87 11.51
N PRO A 40 5.32 15.05 12.56
CA PRO A 40 5.04 13.63 12.37
C PRO A 40 3.79 13.45 11.52
N ARG A 41 3.89 12.61 10.49
CA ARG A 41 2.75 12.28 9.61
C ARG A 41 2.02 11.08 10.19
N ILE A 42 0.71 11.24 10.40
CA ILE A 42 -0.17 10.17 10.87
C ILE A 42 -0.97 9.67 9.67
N CYS A 43 -0.77 8.40 9.32
CA CYS A 43 -1.46 7.74 8.23
C CYS A 43 -2.58 6.87 8.77
N VAL A 44 -3.79 7.42 8.85
CA VAL A 44 -4.99 6.65 9.23
C VAL A 44 -5.59 6.04 7.98
N LEU A 45 -5.64 4.71 7.90
CA LEU A 45 -6.27 3.99 6.80
C LEU A 45 -7.59 3.38 7.28
N GLU A 46 -8.69 4.04 6.96
CA GLU A 46 -10.04 3.54 7.26
C GLU A 46 -10.53 2.58 6.18
N ASN A 47 -11.37 1.62 6.60
CA ASN A 47 -12.02 0.63 5.74
C ASN A 47 -11.03 -0.08 4.80
N CYS A 48 -9.92 -0.52 5.38
CA CYS A 48 -8.76 -0.96 4.63
C CYS A 48 -8.29 -2.34 5.06
N ASN A 49 -8.40 -3.33 4.17
CA ASN A 49 -7.80 -4.65 4.37
C ASN A 49 -6.42 -4.70 3.71
N LEU A 50 -5.36 -4.52 4.50
CA LEU A 50 -3.97 -4.56 4.04
C LEU A 50 -3.55 -5.92 3.46
N PHE A 51 -4.25 -6.99 3.83
CA PHE A 51 -3.96 -8.36 3.40
C PHE A 51 -4.78 -8.80 2.18
N ALA A 52 -5.71 -7.97 1.69
CA ALA A 52 -6.46 -8.28 0.49
C ALA A 52 -5.52 -8.37 -0.72
N THR A 53 -5.72 -9.38 -1.56
CA THR A 53 -4.96 -9.59 -2.80
C THR A 53 -5.80 -9.11 -3.98
N ASN A 54 -5.81 -7.80 -4.19
CA ASN A 54 -6.53 -7.13 -5.27
C ASN A 54 -5.57 -6.17 -5.96
N GLU A 55 -4.67 -6.72 -6.77
CA GLU A 55 -3.54 -5.97 -7.29
C GLU A 55 -3.96 -4.76 -8.11
N VAL A 56 -3.26 -3.64 -7.90
CA VAL A 56 -3.50 -2.38 -8.59
C VAL A 56 -2.21 -1.79 -9.13
N CYS A 57 -2.32 -1.05 -10.23
CA CYS A 57 -1.21 -0.29 -10.78
C CYS A 57 -1.43 1.19 -10.49
N ALA A 58 -0.39 1.88 -10.04
CA ALA A 58 -0.46 3.33 -9.90
C ALA A 58 0.78 4.01 -10.47
N ARG A 59 0.55 5.14 -11.15
CA ARG A 59 1.58 6.00 -11.71
C ARG A 59 2.14 6.92 -10.64
N TYR A 60 3.45 7.06 -10.62
CA TYR A 60 4.20 7.88 -9.68
C TYR A 60 4.22 9.34 -10.15
N GLY A 61 3.43 10.20 -9.50
CA GLY A 61 3.29 11.61 -9.80
C GLY A 61 3.02 11.87 -11.29
N ARG A 62 3.76 12.82 -11.87
CA ARG A 62 3.70 13.16 -13.30
C ARG A 62 4.70 12.39 -14.17
N SER A 63 5.46 11.46 -13.58
CA SER A 63 6.52 10.72 -14.27
C SER A 63 5.97 9.52 -15.05
N ASN A 64 6.77 8.94 -15.95
CA ASN A 64 6.42 7.67 -16.61
C ASN A 64 6.76 6.43 -15.79
N LEU A 65 6.82 6.56 -14.46
CA LEU A 65 7.07 5.43 -13.56
C LEU A 65 5.74 4.92 -13.00
N CYS A 66 5.57 3.61 -12.99
CA CYS A 66 4.46 2.90 -12.39
C CYS A 66 4.97 2.00 -11.27
N LYS A 67 4.16 1.79 -10.25
CA LYS A 67 4.38 0.81 -9.19
C LYS A 67 3.16 -0.10 -9.12
N ARG A 68 3.41 -1.41 -9.06
CA ARG A 68 2.36 -2.40 -8.83
C ARG A 68 2.22 -2.61 -7.34
N PHE A 69 1.00 -2.54 -6.84
CA PHE A 69 0.66 -2.72 -5.43
C PHE A 69 -0.21 -3.96 -5.28
N SER A 70 -0.12 -4.62 -4.12
CA SER A 70 -0.96 -5.78 -3.82
C SER A 70 -2.44 -5.41 -3.65
N ASN A 71 -2.73 -4.16 -3.27
CA ASN A 71 -4.07 -3.62 -3.15
C ASN A 71 -4.08 -2.08 -3.12
N SER A 72 -5.28 -1.50 -3.23
CA SER A 72 -5.52 -0.05 -3.16
C SER A 72 -5.14 0.56 -1.80
N CYS A 73 -5.20 -0.24 -0.73
CA CYS A 73 -4.78 0.13 0.60
C CYS A 73 -3.28 0.48 0.68
N GLN A 74 -2.44 -0.34 0.05
CA GLN A 74 -1.00 -0.10 -0.04
C GLN A 74 -0.70 1.19 -0.82
N VAL A 75 -1.50 1.55 -1.82
CA VAL A 75 -1.36 2.83 -2.53
C VAL A 75 -1.59 4.00 -1.58
N ARG A 76 -2.66 3.96 -0.77
CA ARG A 76 -2.99 5.01 0.21
C ARG A 76 -1.91 5.14 1.29
N TYR A 77 -1.43 4.00 1.79
CA TYR A 77 -0.36 3.94 2.77
C TYR A 77 0.92 4.58 2.22
N ASP A 78 1.36 4.15 1.04
CA ASP A 78 2.60 4.63 0.42
C ASP A 78 2.50 6.13 0.09
N THR A 79 1.34 6.59 -0.39
CA THR A 79 1.06 8.01 -0.63
C THR A 79 1.25 8.84 0.64
N CYS A 80 0.73 8.36 1.77
CA CYS A 80 0.81 9.07 3.04
C CYS A 80 2.23 9.11 3.61
N VAL A 81 2.94 7.97 3.60
CA VAL A 81 4.29 7.86 4.17
C VAL A 81 5.34 8.59 3.32
N THR A 82 5.24 8.49 2.00
CA THR A 82 6.26 9.04 1.08
C THR A 82 5.94 10.44 0.57
N SER A 83 4.73 10.96 0.83
CA SER A 83 4.22 12.22 0.26
C SER A 83 4.18 12.23 -1.28
N VAL A 84 4.28 11.06 -1.90
CA VAL A 84 4.21 10.89 -3.35
C VAL A 84 2.75 10.77 -3.75
N THR A 85 2.33 11.60 -4.70
CA THR A 85 1.04 11.41 -5.34
C THR A 85 1.08 10.20 -6.27
N TYR A 86 0.20 9.23 -6.05
CA TYR A 86 -0.02 8.12 -6.96
C TYR A 86 -1.36 8.28 -7.69
N THR A 87 -1.38 8.03 -9.00
CA THR A 87 -2.61 8.02 -9.80
C THR A 87 -2.92 6.60 -10.21
N SER A 88 -4.12 6.09 -9.89
CA SER A 88 -4.54 4.76 -10.32
C SER A 88 -4.57 4.68 -11.85
N VAL A 89 -4.02 3.61 -12.41
CA VAL A 89 -3.96 3.38 -13.85
C VAL A 89 -4.30 1.91 -14.17
N PRO A 90 -4.60 1.56 -15.43
CA PRO A 90 -4.88 0.19 -15.81
C PRO A 90 -3.73 -0.75 -15.44
N ILE A 91 -4.06 -1.96 -14.96
CA ILE A 91 -3.08 -2.97 -14.56
C ILE A 91 -2.14 -3.38 -15.70
N SER A 92 -2.59 -3.23 -16.96
CA SER A 92 -1.78 -3.46 -18.16
C SER A 92 -0.53 -2.59 -18.23
N LEU A 93 -0.55 -1.38 -17.66
CA LEU A 93 0.65 -0.52 -17.57
C LEU A 93 1.68 -1.07 -16.58
N CYS A 94 1.30 -2.00 -15.70
CA CYS A 94 2.18 -2.70 -14.76
C CYS A 94 2.45 -4.17 -15.15
N ALA A 95 2.12 -4.61 -16.37
CA ALA A 95 2.21 -6.02 -16.76
C ALA A 95 3.60 -6.65 -16.49
N ASN A 96 4.67 -5.89 -16.75
CA ASN A 96 6.07 -6.31 -16.54
C ASN A 96 6.69 -5.78 -15.23
N ILE A 97 5.85 -5.34 -14.29
CA ILE A 97 6.26 -4.77 -13.01
C ILE A 97 5.85 -5.75 -11.89
N PRO A 98 6.81 -6.35 -11.17
CA PRO A 98 6.51 -7.15 -9.98
C PRO A 98 5.80 -6.31 -8.90
N VAL A 99 4.92 -6.95 -8.12
CA VAL A 99 4.25 -6.33 -6.97
C VAL A 99 5.30 -5.76 -6.00
N GLY A 100 5.06 -4.54 -5.50
CA GLY A 100 5.94 -3.81 -4.60
C GLY A 100 7.05 -3.03 -5.30
N THR A 101 7.26 -3.22 -6.60
CA THR A 101 8.36 -2.57 -7.33
C THR A 101 7.89 -1.40 -8.19
N ARG A 102 8.76 -0.39 -8.33
CA ARG A 102 8.56 0.78 -9.21
C ARG A 102 9.44 0.64 -10.45
N ARG A 103 8.85 0.74 -11.64
CA ARG A 103 9.55 0.70 -12.95
C ARG A 103 8.88 1.62 -13.94
N GLN A 104 9.41 1.75 -15.15
CA GLN A 104 8.71 2.45 -16.22
C GLN A 104 7.36 1.78 -16.49
N CYS A 105 6.31 2.59 -16.61
CA CYS A 105 5.01 2.12 -17.06
C CYS A 105 5.18 1.46 -18.42
N SER A 106 4.55 0.30 -18.63
CA SER A 106 4.40 -0.25 -19.97
C SER A 106 3.67 0.80 -20.80
N SER A 107 4.17 1.05 -21.99
CA SER A 107 3.45 1.91 -22.92
C SER A 107 2.21 1.13 -23.37
N SER A 108 1.01 1.67 -23.19
CA SER A 108 -0.13 1.23 -23.99
C SER A 108 0.27 1.47 -25.45
N SER A 109 0.40 0.41 -26.24
CA SER A 109 0.83 0.46 -27.63
C SER A 109 -0.01 1.46 -28.44
N ASN A 110 0.43 2.71 -28.51
CA ASN A 110 0.00 3.74 -29.45
C ASN A 110 1.05 4.87 -29.44
N ALA A 111 2.21 4.53 -30.00
CA ALA A 111 3.22 5.39 -30.62
C ALA A 111 4.60 4.77 -30.35
N GLN A 112 5.01 3.87 -31.24
CA GLN A 112 6.42 3.64 -31.46
C GLN A 112 7.00 4.98 -31.94
N ALA A 113 7.63 5.75 -31.06
CA ALA A 113 8.60 6.74 -31.50
C ALA A 113 9.83 5.93 -31.95
N ILE A 114 9.77 5.42 -33.18
CA ILE A 114 10.95 5.04 -33.94
C ILE A 114 11.75 6.34 -34.12
N VAL A 115 12.68 6.58 -33.20
CA VAL A 115 13.80 7.49 -33.45
C VAL A 115 14.83 6.64 -34.20
N ILE A 116 14.65 6.48 -35.52
CA ILE A 116 15.79 6.16 -36.39
C ILE A 116 16.65 7.41 -36.38
N GLY A 117 17.63 7.42 -35.48
CA GLY A 117 18.71 8.39 -35.48
C GLY A 117 19.44 8.31 -36.81
N ARG A 118 19.16 9.24 -37.70
CA ARG A 118 19.96 9.56 -38.87
C ARG A 118 21.23 10.25 -38.38
N ARG A 119 22.37 9.55 -38.45
CA ARG A 119 23.76 10.05 -38.31
C ARG A 119 24.62 8.95 -38.95
N GLY A 120 25.46 9.17 -39.94
CA GLY A 120 25.90 10.33 -40.72
C GLY A 120 26.81 9.76 -41.80
#